data_AF-A0A7S0IWW2-F1
#
_entry.id   AF-A0A7S0IWW2-F1
#
_cell.length_a   1.000
_cell.length_b   1.000
_cell.length_c   1.000
_cell.angle_alpha   90.00
_cell.angle_beta   90.00
_cell.angle_gamma   90.00
#
_symmetry.space_group_name_H-M   'P 1'
#
loop_
_entity.id
_entity.type
_entity.pdbx_description
1 polymer ?
#
loop_
_entity_poly.entity_id
_entity_poly.type
_entity_poly.pdbx_seq_one_letter_code
_entity_poly.pdbx_strand_id
1 'polypeptide(L)'
;GVEDLPVDGVDGASLHAAVEAQVRSALAEADVLLMLVDASVGITTADEAVAKALRAVRARGKVPVLLAANKADNESREREVHDFWQLGLGEPWPLSAYHGFGSGALLDEVVALMCRGEGSEAAPLELMAAPPAAASADTAAVDEARRLLGGE
;
A
#
# COMPACT_ATOMS: atom_id res chain seq x y z
N GLY A 1 13.56 -19.12 17.16
CA GLY A 1 12.39 -19.98 17.38
C GLY A 1 11.19 -19.14 17.05
N VAL A 2 10.57 -19.41 15.91
CA VAL A 2 9.29 -18.81 15.55
C VAL A 2 8.28 -19.88 15.89
N GLU A 3 7.72 -19.81 17.10
CA GLU A 3 6.76 -20.80 17.56
C GLU A 3 5.43 -20.61 16.83
N ASP A 4 4.95 -21.76 16.36
CA ASP A 4 3.68 -22.03 15.71
C ASP A 4 2.52 -21.28 16.40
N LEU A 5 1.96 -20.28 15.73
CA LEU A 5 0.73 -19.62 16.19
C LEU A 5 -0.48 -20.43 15.71
N PRO A 6 -1.40 -20.82 16.60
CA PRO A 6 -2.52 -21.67 16.24
C PRO A 6 -3.51 -20.91 15.36
N VAL A 7 -3.66 -21.34 14.11
CA VAL A 7 -4.75 -20.92 13.21
C VAL A 7 -5.98 -21.79 13.46
N ASP A 8 -6.56 -21.70 14.66
CA ASP A 8 -7.80 -22.40 15.02
C ASP A 8 -9.03 -21.50 14.83
N GLY A 9 -10.00 -22.00 14.06
CA GLY A 9 -11.44 -21.67 14.15
C GLY A 9 -11.85 -20.23 13.85
N VAL A 10 -12.30 -19.99 12.60
CA VAL A 10 -12.71 -18.65 12.13
C VAL A 10 -14.17 -18.34 12.53
N ASP A 11 -14.32 -17.62 13.64
CA ASP A 11 -15.45 -16.74 13.87
C ASP A 11 -15.05 -15.32 13.41
N GLY A 12 -15.95 -14.53 12.80
CA GLY A 12 -15.58 -13.21 12.22
C GLY A 12 -14.96 -12.21 13.21
N ALA A 13 -15.21 -12.39 14.52
CA ALA A 13 -14.57 -11.62 15.59
C ALA A 13 -13.14 -12.09 15.89
N SER A 14 -12.83 -13.38 15.72
CA SER A 14 -11.47 -13.92 15.93
C SER A 14 -10.52 -13.51 14.82
N LEU A 15 -10.99 -13.39 13.58
CA LEU A 15 -10.19 -12.91 12.44
C LEU A 15 -9.70 -11.47 12.63
N HIS A 16 -10.59 -10.56 13.04
CA HIS A 16 -10.22 -9.17 13.31
C HIS A 16 -9.15 -9.06 14.40
N ALA A 17 -9.33 -9.81 15.49
CA ALA A 17 -8.37 -9.82 16.59
C ALA A 17 -7.00 -10.38 16.16
N ALA A 18 -6.98 -11.43 15.33
CA ALA A 18 -5.76 -11.99 14.76
C ALA A 18 -5.04 -10.99 13.85
N VAL A 19 -5.79 -10.31 12.96
CA VAL A 19 -5.27 -9.27 12.06
C VAL A 19 -4.66 -8.11 12.86
N GLU A 20 -5.36 -7.61 13.89
CA GLU A 20 -4.84 -6.54 14.73
C GLU A 20 -3.56 -6.94 15.48
N ALA A 21 -3.51 -8.16 16.01
CA ALA A 21 -2.33 -8.69 16.67
C ALA A 21 -1.14 -8.78 15.70
N GLN A 22 -1.38 -9.28 14.48
CA GLN A 22 -0.36 -9.43 13.46
C GLN A 22 0.16 -8.08 12.96
N VAL A 23 -0.75 -7.11 12.73
CA VAL A 23 -0.36 -5.73 12.43
C VAL A 23 0.54 -5.21 13.54
N ARG A 24 0.09 -5.27 14.81
CA ARG A 24 0.85 -4.76 15.96
C ARG A 24 2.25 -5.38 16.09
N SER A 25 2.38 -6.68 15.85
CA SER A 25 3.68 -7.35 15.84
C SER A 25 4.57 -6.81 14.74
N ALA A 26 4.05 -6.68 13.51
CA ALA A 26 4.80 -6.13 12.39
C ALA A 26 5.29 -4.68 12.66
N LEU A 27 4.50 -3.88 13.37
CA LEU A 27 4.90 -2.50 13.72
C LEU A 27 6.09 -2.39 14.66
N ALA A 28 6.28 -3.39 15.52
CA ALA A 28 7.32 -3.33 16.54
C ALA A 28 8.72 -3.56 15.94
N GLU A 29 8.78 -4.25 14.80
CA GLU A 29 10.03 -4.76 14.23
C GLU A 29 10.30 -4.27 12.80
N ALA A 30 9.29 -3.82 12.05
CA ALA A 30 9.47 -3.48 10.64
C ALA A 30 10.04 -2.07 10.42
N ASP A 31 11.02 -1.98 9.53
CA ASP A 31 11.51 -0.71 8.97
C ASP A 31 10.59 -0.15 7.88
N VAL A 32 9.85 -1.02 7.19
CA VAL A 32 8.88 -0.66 6.14
C VAL A 32 7.71 -1.65 6.18
N LEU A 33 6.49 -1.15 6.02
CA LEU A 33 5.29 -1.98 5.93
C LEU A 33 4.70 -1.93 4.53
N LEU A 34 4.36 -3.09 3.99
CA LEU A 34 3.70 -3.23 2.70
C LEU A 34 2.31 -3.84 2.89
N MET A 35 1.26 -3.08 2.61
CA MET A 35 -0.10 -3.62 2.51
C MET A 35 -0.33 -4.09 1.06
N LEU A 36 -0.51 -5.40 0.89
CA LEU A 36 -0.79 -5.99 -0.41
C LEU A 36 -2.29 -6.26 -0.54
N VAL A 37 -2.92 -5.75 -1.60
CA VAL A 37 -4.34 -5.96 -1.95
C VAL A 37 -4.47 -6.64 -3.31
N ASP A 38 -5.65 -7.17 -3.61
CA ASP A 38 -5.93 -7.86 -4.88
C ASP A 38 -6.78 -6.96 -5.81
N ALA A 39 -6.15 -6.43 -6.86
CA ALA A 39 -6.81 -5.56 -7.83
C ALA A 39 -7.97 -6.25 -8.56
N SER A 40 -7.97 -7.59 -8.67
CA SER A 40 -9.05 -8.32 -9.33
C SER A 40 -10.31 -8.49 -8.49
N VAL A 41 -10.22 -8.23 -7.18
CA VAL A 41 -11.35 -8.33 -6.24
C VAL A 41 -11.89 -6.95 -5.88
N GLY A 42 -11.03 -5.93 -5.88
CA GLY A 42 -11.35 -4.61 -5.36
C GLY A 42 -11.19 -4.54 -3.84
N ILE A 43 -11.70 -3.46 -3.24
CA ILE A 43 -11.59 -3.24 -1.79
C ILE A 43 -12.57 -4.15 -1.04
N THR A 44 -12.06 -4.90 -0.08
CA THR A 44 -12.88 -5.72 0.83
C THR A 44 -13.00 -5.11 2.22
N THR A 45 -13.97 -5.59 3.01
CA THR A 45 -14.11 -5.19 4.42
C THR A 45 -12.89 -5.55 5.27
N ALA A 46 -12.16 -6.61 4.90
CA ALA A 46 -10.90 -6.98 5.54
C ALA A 46 -9.80 -5.96 5.23
N ASP A 47 -9.71 -5.51 3.97
CA ASP A 47 -8.75 -4.48 3.57
C ASP A 47 -9.02 -3.17 4.30
N GLU A 48 -10.28 -2.76 4.43
CA GLU A 48 -10.65 -1.56 5.18
C GLU A 48 -10.22 -1.62 6.65
N ALA A 49 -10.38 -2.79 7.28
CA ALA A 49 -9.99 -3.02 8.67
C ALA A 49 -8.46 -2.94 8.85
N VAL A 50 -7.70 -3.60 7.97
CA VAL A 50 -6.22 -3.53 7.97
C VAL A 50 -5.77 -2.11 7.71
N ALA A 51 -6.32 -1.43 6.69
CA ALA A 51 -5.97 -0.07 6.36
C ALA A 51 -6.28 0.90 7.51
N LYS A 52 -7.39 0.71 8.23
CA LYS A 52 -7.70 1.49 9.44
C LYS A 52 -6.63 1.33 10.51
N ALA A 53 -6.18 0.10 10.76
CA ALA A 53 -5.10 -0.17 11.70
C ALA A 53 -3.80 0.52 11.23
N LEU A 54 -3.39 0.33 9.98
CA LEU A 54 -2.17 0.91 9.41
C LEU A 54 -2.19 2.45 9.36
N ARG A 55 -3.34 3.09 9.12
CA ARG A 55 -3.46 4.56 9.20
C ARG A 55 -3.12 5.10 10.58
N ALA A 56 -3.56 4.42 11.64
CA ALA A 56 -3.26 4.82 13.02
C ALA A 56 -1.75 4.73 13.34
N VAL A 57 -1.05 3.83 12.65
CA VAL A 57 0.40 3.63 12.76
C VAL A 57 1.15 4.69 12.00
N ARG A 58 0.80 4.91 10.73
CA ARG A 58 1.42 5.92 9.87
C ARG A 58 1.36 7.29 10.52
N ALA A 59 0.22 7.63 11.14
CA ALA A 59 0.03 8.89 11.87
C ALA A 59 1.00 9.09 13.05
N ARG A 60 1.57 8.01 13.61
CA ARG A 60 2.57 8.06 14.69
C ARG A 60 4.01 8.20 14.18
N GLY A 61 4.20 8.22 12.85
CA GLY A 61 5.46 8.61 12.19
C GLY A 61 6.65 7.67 12.37
N LYS A 62 6.43 6.42 12.78
CA LYS A 62 7.54 5.48 13.07
C LYS A 62 7.97 4.61 11.90
N VAL A 63 7.03 4.18 11.06
CA VAL A 63 7.28 3.20 10.01
C VAL A 63 6.53 3.63 8.73
N PRO A 64 7.20 3.79 7.59
CA PRO A 64 6.56 4.05 6.31
C PRO A 64 5.65 2.89 5.90
N VAL A 65 4.50 3.21 5.32
CA VAL A 65 3.51 2.24 4.84
C VAL A 65 3.31 2.44 3.35
N LEU A 66 3.52 1.39 2.57
CA LEU A 66 3.25 1.33 1.15
C LEU A 66 1.99 0.50 0.90
N LEU A 67 1.17 0.92 -0.06
CA LEU A 67 0.00 0.17 -0.53
C LEU A 67 0.30 -0.38 -1.91
N ALA A 68 0.08 -1.67 -2.11
CA ALA A 68 0.45 -2.38 -3.32
C ALA A 68 -0.72 -3.23 -3.82
N ALA A 69 -1.22 -2.91 -5.01
CA ALA A 69 -2.33 -3.59 -5.65
C ALA A 69 -1.81 -4.65 -6.63
N ASN A 70 -1.86 -5.90 -6.18
CA ASN A 70 -1.41 -7.07 -6.91
C ASN A 70 -2.44 -7.51 -7.96
N LYS A 71 -1.99 -8.29 -8.94
CA LYS A 71 -2.78 -8.81 -10.08
C LYS A 71 -3.23 -7.73 -11.07
N ALA A 72 -2.48 -6.63 -11.15
CA ALA A 72 -2.55 -5.67 -12.25
C ALA A 72 -1.95 -6.30 -13.52
N ASP A 73 -2.59 -7.36 -14.02
CA ASP A 73 -2.07 -8.21 -15.12
C ASP A 73 -2.44 -7.66 -16.51
N ASN A 74 -3.27 -6.61 -16.57
CA ASN A 74 -3.73 -5.98 -17.79
C ASN A 74 -4.11 -4.52 -17.54
N GLU A 75 -4.23 -3.74 -18.61
CA GLU A 75 -4.52 -2.31 -18.55
C GLU A 75 -5.83 -1.95 -17.81
N SER A 76 -6.86 -2.81 -17.85
CA SER A 76 -8.11 -2.54 -17.11
C SER A 76 -7.84 -2.53 -15.62
N ARG A 77 -7.17 -3.56 -15.13
CA ARG A 77 -6.84 -3.69 -13.70
C ARG A 77 -5.83 -2.66 -13.25
N GLU A 78 -4.89 -2.26 -14.11
CA GLU A 78 -4.00 -1.12 -13.84
C GLU A 78 -4.79 0.17 -13.60
N ARG A 79 -5.86 0.43 -14.37
CA ARG A 79 -6.74 1.59 -14.15
C ARG A 79 -7.56 1.47 -12.86
N GLU A 80 -8.03 0.27 -12.55
CA GLU A 80 -8.81 -0.02 -11.33
C GLU A 80 -7.97 0.10 -10.05
N VAL A 81 -6.64 0.04 -10.14
CA VAL A 81 -5.74 0.25 -8.99
C VAL A 81 -5.99 1.61 -8.30
N HIS A 82 -6.43 2.63 -9.05
CA HIS A 82 -6.73 3.94 -8.49
C HIS A 82 -7.85 3.92 -7.43
N ASP A 83 -8.77 2.94 -7.47
CA ASP A 83 -9.83 2.85 -6.47
C ASP A 83 -9.28 2.63 -5.06
N PHE A 84 -8.10 2.01 -4.94
CA PHE A 84 -7.47 1.71 -3.66
C PHE A 84 -6.94 2.95 -2.91
N TRP A 85 -6.92 4.15 -3.54
CA TRP A 85 -6.70 5.41 -2.80
C TRP A 85 -7.70 5.59 -1.65
N GLN A 86 -8.90 5.03 -1.78
CA GLN A 86 -9.95 5.09 -0.74
C GLN A 86 -9.50 4.47 0.59
N LEU A 87 -8.48 3.59 0.58
CA LEU A 87 -7.88 3.04 1.81
C LEU A 87 -7.05 4.08 2.58
N GLY A 88 -6.77 5.26 2.01
CA GLY A 88 -6.13 6.38 2.70
C GLY A 88 -4.68 6.12 3.12
N LEU A 89 -4.01 5.13 2.50
CA LEU A 89 -2.62 4.76 2.77
C LEU A 89 -1.60 5.43 1.86
N GLY A 90 -2.05 6.25 0.91
CA GLY A 90 -1.20 6.90 -0.09
C GLY A 90 -1.53 6.36 -1.48
N GLU A 91 -0.66 6.66 -2.44
CA GLU A 91 -0.80 6.17 -3.80
C GLU A 91 -0.55 4.65 -3.87
N PRO A 92 -1.49 3.87 -4.46
CA PRO A 92 -1.32 2.44 -4.61
C PRO A 92 -0.33 2.09 -5.73
N TRP A 93 0.57 1.17 -5.44
CA TRP A 93 1.54 0.62 -6.39
C TRP A 93 0.92 -0.52 -7.18
N PRO A 94 0.69 -0.39 -8.50
CA PRO A 94 0.21 -1.49 -9.31
C PRO A 94 1.35 -2.50 -9.50
N LEU A 95 1.06 -3.78 -9.31
CA LEU A 95 2.01 -4.85 -9.59
C LEU A 95 1.32 -6.13 -10.08
N SER A 96 2.05 -6.90 -10.86
CA SER A 96 1.73 -8.29 -11.14
C SER A 96 2.88 -9.14 -10.65
N ALA A 97 2.69 -9.81 -9.51
CA ALA A 97 3.68 -10.75 -9.00
C ALA A 97 3.87 -11.94 -9.95
N TYR A 98 2.86 -12.27 -10.74
CA TYR A 98 2.90 -13.38 -11.70
C TYR A 98 3.72 -13.03 -12.97
N HIS A 99 3.53 -11.82 -13.50
CA HIS A 99 4.22 -11.36 -14.72
C HIS A 99 5.49 -10.54 -14.44
N GLY A 100 5.79 -10.25 -13.17
CA GLY A 100 6.94 -9.44 -12.76
C GLY A 100 6.77 -7.94 -13.01
N PHE A 101 5.56 -7.48 -13.33
CA PHE A 101 5.28 -6.06 -13.53
C PHE A 101 5.30 -5.30 -12.19
N GLY A 102 5.95 -4.14 -12.16
CA GLY A 102 5.96 -3.20 -11.03
C GLY A 102 6.71 -3.64 -9.77
N SER A 103 7.04 -4.92 -9.62
CA SER A 103 7.71 -5.46 -8.43
C SER A 103 9.13 -4.92 -8.24
N GLY A 104 9.90 -4.74 -9.31
CA GLY A 104 11.24 -4.17 -9.24
C GLY A 104 11.23 -2.74 -8.69
N ALA A 105 10.43 -1.87 -9.29
CA ALA A 105 10.30 -0.47 -8.84
C ALA A 105 9.78 -0.36 -7.40
N LEU A 106 8.82 -1.22 -7.00
CA LEU A 106 8.35 -1.28 -5.62
C LEU A 106 9.47 -1.69 -4.65
N LEU A 107 10.27 -2.70 -5.01
CA LEU A 107 11.39 -3.15 -4.17
C LEU A 107 12.49 -2.08 -4.08
N ASP A 108 12.77 -1.37 -5.16
CA ASP A 108 13.72 -0.25 -5.16
C ASP A 108 13.27 0.85 -4.18
N GLU A 109 11.97 1.21 -4.14
CA GLU A 109 11.46 2.17 -3.17
C GLU A 109 11.52 1.64 -1.73
N VAL A 110 11.24 0.34 -1.52
CA VAL A 110 11.39 -0.30 -0.20
C VAL A 110 12.84 -0.17 0.30
N VAL A 111 13.82 -0.49 -0.55
CA VAL A 111 15.24 -0.35 -0.22
C VAL A 111 15.60 1.11 0.06
N ALA A 112 15.10 2.06 -0.76
CA ALA A 112 15.34 3.48 -0.54
C ALA A 112 14.78 3.95 0.82
N LEU A 113 13.58 3.49 1.21
CA LEU A 113 12.98 3.80 2.51
C LEU A 113 13.79 3.26 3.68
N MET A 114 14.32 2.04 3.57
CA MET A 114 15.21 1.46 4.58
C MET A 114 16.51 2.27 4.72
N CYS A 115 17.13 2.66 3.60
CA CYS A 115 18.38 3.44 3.63
C CYS A 115 18.20 4.87 4.15
N ARG A 116 17.02 5.49 3.99
CA ARG A 116 16.72 6.83 4.56
C ARG A 116 16.78 6.85 6.09
N GLY A 117 16.60 5.70 6.76
CA GLY A 117 16.72 5.56 8.22
C GLY A 117 18.16 5.53 8.73
N GLU A 118 19.13 5.15 7.89
CA GLU A 118 20.52 4.90 8.27
C GLU A 118 21.47 5.96 7.71
N GLY A 119 21.31 7.24 8.08
CA GLY A 119 22.35 8.28 7.95
C GLY A 119 23.10 8.36 6.60
N SER A 120 22.45 8.02 5.49
CA SER A 120 23.14 7.93 4.19
C SER A 120 23.01 9.24 3.43
N GLU A 121 24.16 9.79 3.05
CA GLU A 121 24.34 10.80 1.99
C GLU A 121 24.05 10.17 0.62
N ALA A 122 22.91 9.49 0.49
CA ALA A 122 22.36 9.19 -0.81
C ALA A 122 21.80 10.51 -1.34
N ALA A 123 22.47 11.07 -2.34
CA ALA A 123 21.97 12.22 -3.08
C ALA A 123 20.47 12.03 -3.37
N PRO A 124 19.63 13.08 -3.24
CA PRO A 124 18.22 12.97 -3.55
C PRO A 124 18.12 12.42 -4.98
N LEU A 125 17.68 11.17 -5.12
CA LEU A 125 17.16 10.68 -6.38
C LEU A 125 15.91 11.53 -6.62
N GLU A 126 16.11 12.62 -7.35
CA GLU A 126 15.08 13.59 -7.72
C GLU A 126 13.88 12.82 -8.28
N LEU A 127 12.76 12.84 -7.54
CA LEU A 127 11.40 12.85 -8.11
C LEU A 127 11.12 11.83 -9.25
N MET A 128 11.65 10.61 -9.17
CA MET A 128 11.37 9.50 -10.09
C MET A 128 11.51 8.21 -9.25
N ALA A 129 10.49 7.42 -8.98
CA ALA A 129 9.34 7.10 -9.80
C ALA A 129 8.05 7.21 -8.99
N ALA A 130 7.08 7.94 -9.51
CA ALA A 130 5.69 7.62 -9.22
C ALA A 130 5.45 6.12 -9.56
N PRO A 131 4.49 5.44 -8.92
CA PRO A 131 4.19 4.06 -9.27
C PRO A 131 4.01 3.92 -10.78
N PRO A 132 4.35 2.76 -11.37
CA PRO A 132 4.49 2.58 -12.81
C PRO A 132 3.23 2.85 -13.67
N ALA A 133 2.15 3.41 -13.12
CA ALA A 133 0.94 3.86 -13.80
C ALA A 133 0.74 5.40 -13.84
N ALA A 134 1.67 6.22 -13.34
CA ALA A 134 1.53 7.69 -13.40
C ALA A 134 1.50 8.30 -14.82
N ALA A 135 1.60 7.48 -15.87
CA ALA A 135 1.54 7.91 -17.27
C ALA A 135 0.11 7.98 -17.86
N SER A 136 -0.95 7.61 -17.15
CA SER A 136 -2.32 7.74 -17.71
C SER A 136 -3.43 8.06 -16.72
N ALA A 137 -3.15 8.86 -15.67
CA ALA A 137 -4.24 9.56 -15.00
C ALA A 137 -4.80 10.60 -15.98
N ASP A 138 -5.98 10.34 -16.52
CA ASP A 138 -6.75 11.29 -17.32
C ASP A 138 -6.87 12.60 -16.51
N THR A 139 -6.10 13.60 -16.93
CA THR A 139 -6.06 14.94 -16.32
C THR A 139 -7.46 15.56 -16.20
N ALA A 140 -8.42 15.10 -17.02
CA ALA A 140 -9.80 15.54 -16.97
C ALA A 140 -10.51 15.22 -15.63
N ALA A 141 -10.26 14.05 -15.03
CA ALA A 141 -10.95 13.64 -13.80
C ALA A 141 -10.47 14.45 -12.57
N VAL A 142 -9.19 14.82 -12.54
CA VAL A 142 -8.60 15.66 -11.49
C VAL A 142 -9.08 17.11 -11.61
N ASP A 143 -9.20 17.63 -12.84
CA ASP A 143 -9.72 18.97 -13.09
C ASP A 143 -11.22 19.10 -12.81
N GLU A 144 -12.00 18.05 -13.06
CA GLU A 144 -13.42 18.02 -12.74
C GLU A 144 -13.68 17.95 -11.22
N ALA A 145 -12.88 17.16 -10.49
CA ALA A 145 -12.91 17.14 -9.03
C ALA A 145 -12.55 18.51 -8.41
N ARG A 146 -11.59 19.24 -9.00
CA ARG A 146 -11.24 20.61 -8.58
C ARG A 146 -12.36 21.62 -8.85
N ARG A 147 -13.11 21.47 -9.95
CA ARG A 147 -14.29 22.31 -10.25
C ARG A 147 -15.44 22.08 -9.27
N LEU A 148 -15.68 20.83 -8.87
CA LEU A 148 -16.79 20.47 -7.99
C LEU A 148 -16.56 20.85 -6.52
N LEU A 149 -15.30 20.93 -6.08
CA LEU A 149 -14.93 21.26 -4.70
C LEU A 149 -14.71 22.76 -4.44
N GLY A 150 -15.04 23.63 -5.40
CA GLY A 150 -15.31 25.05 -5.13
C GLY A 150 -14.18 25.84 -4.48
N GLY A 151 -12.98 25.83 -5.08
CA GLY A 151 -11.90 26.74 -4.72
C GLY A 151 -11.85 27.97 -5.64
N GLU A 152 -12.56 29.03 -5.27
CA GLU A 152 -12.09 30.42 -5.37
C GLU A 152 -12.01 31.01 -3.95
#